data_AF-A0A1Q4UPW8-F1
#
_entry.id   AF-A0A1Q4UPW8-F1
#
_cell.length_a   1.000
_cell.length_b   1.000
_cell.length_c   1.000
_cell.angle_alpha   90.00
_cell.angle_beta   90.00
_cell.angle_gamma   90.00
#
_symmetry.space_group_name_H-M   'P 1'
#
loop_
_entity.id
_entity.type
_entity.pdbx_description
1 polymer ?
#
loop_
_entity_poly.entity_id
_entity_poly.type
_entity_poly.pdbx_seq_one_letter_code
_entity_poly.pdbx_strand_id
1 'polypeptide(L)'
;MSDFCAWIGNCQLHDRTGPPTAYICQTAIWADSEKTFHYLLEQELSARDLTIIWLEEVLPATQYLARHADQQQKIGPLARAVHAGKPVEISPLTQKKTGEATDTPASTASFLHVSQIENITPLDMQLGVHPQKTVPDTLFPILFGKVVTPDDSGGDDKSIDPAHEDIPNTFAILNAAKLPYHLTTLLEVSGLRYQSLFQGDTQDELGEHAPYLVELKADNGFTKTLFTGPDGINGLWDRELGIYLRSRTGFDDIRKHFRKFTRLRDGNNKWFYFAFWEGETIPALAQYFNDQDGRPCSLFYPGGREATFISSKNKQTVTITRSIPAAKGAEFANLAISPAVMECLSQMRQNKKISRMAEELFDLKKDAAHTEFSAFADETRQFCEIAIRDYRITTSKYLKALCLWKLVMGTELAPFDGVLRSGHSEAEKIGQIAARLKKEMAAETKG
;
A
#
# COMPACT_ATOMS: atom_id res chain seq x y z
N MET A 1 37.10 14.55 -12.15
CA MET A 1 36.54 14.15 -13.47
C MET A 1 36.28 12.67 -13.36
N SER A 2 35.02 12.24 -13.48
CA SER A 2 34.70 10.81 -13.49
C SER A 2 35.14 10.24 -14.83
N ASP A 3 35.89 9.14 -14.81
CA ASP A 3 36.32 8.48 -16.04
C ASP A 3 35.13 7.75 -16.67
N PHE A 4 35.01 7.82 -17.99
CA PHE A 4 34.02 7.03 -18.73
C PHE A 4 34.24 5.54 -18.50
N CYS A 5 33.17 4.83 -18.17
CA CYS A 5 33.18 3.38 -18.06
C CYS A 5 31.86 2.79 -18.55
N ALA A 6 31.73 1.46 -18.55
CA ALA A 6 30.46 0.81 -18.82
C ALA A 6 29.56 0.97 -17.60
N TRP A 7 28.34 1.46 -17.81
CA TRP A 7 27.27 1.55 -16.82
C TRP A 7 26.14 0.61 -17.24
N ILE A 8 25.48 -0.01 -16.27
CA ILE A 8 24.35 -0.91 -16.48
C ILE A 8 23.11 -0.28 -15.86
N GLY A 9 21.96 -0.46 -16.51
CA GLY A 9 20.65 -0.14 -15.95
C GLY A 9 19.62 -1.19 -16.31
N ASN A 10 18.64 -1.37 -15.42
CA ASN A 10 17.48 -2.24 -15.62
C ASN A 10 16.31 -1.40 -16.12
N CYS A 11 15.78 -1.74 -17.29
CA CYS A 11 14.78 -0.93 -17.98
C CYS A 11 13.50 -1.72 -18.19
N GLN A 12 12.37 -1.08 -17.87
CA GLN A 12 11.07 -1.47 -18.39
C GLN A 12 10.65 -0.46 -19.46
N LEU A 13 10.38 -0.96 -20.66
CA LEU A 13 10.10 -0.17 -21.86
C LEU A 13 8.70 -0.48 -22.38
N HIS A 14 8.10 0.45 -23.12
CA HIS A 14 6.89 0.17 -23.91
C HIS A 14 6.98 0.78 -25.31
N ASP A 15 6.25 0.18 -26.26
CA ASP A 15 6.10 0.72 -27.61
C ASP A 15 5.27 2.02 -27.57
N ARG A 16 5.77 3.07 -28.21
CA ARG A 16 5.12 4.39 -28.28
C ARG A 16 3.87 4.38 -29.16
N THR A 17 3.80 3.47 -30.13
CA THR A 17 2.77 3.43 -31.19
C THR A 17 1.95 2.14 -31.22
N GLY A 18 2.26 1.18 -30.35
CA GLY A 18 1.64 -0.14 -30.29
C GLY A 18 0.69 -0.35 -29.10
N PRO A 19 0.03 -1.53 -29.01
CA PRO A 19 -0.72 -1.92 -27.80
C PRO A 19 0.19 -1.91 -26.57
N PRO A 20 -0.34 -1.69 -25.34
CA PRO A 20 0.44 -1.51 -24.12
C PRO A 20 1.18 -2.79 -23.70
N THR A 21 2.27 -3.07 -24.41
CA THR A 21 3.13 -4.24 -24.21
C THR A 21 4.39 -3.75 -23.52
N ALA A 22 4.60 -4.24 -22.29
CA ALA A 22 5.81 -3.93 -21.54
C ALA A 22 6.93 -4.93 -21.87
N TYR A 23 8.10 -4.40 -22.17
CA TYR A 23 9.34 -5.15 -22.35
C TYR A 23 10.27 -4.91 -21.16
N ILE A 24 11.00 -5.95 -20.75
CA ILE A 24 12.07 -5.84 -19.76
C ILE A 24 13.40 -6.13 -20.46
N CYS A 25 14.41 -5.30 -20.19
CA CYS A 25 15.76 -5.47 -20.71
C CYS A 25 16.80 -4.84 -19.78
N GLN A 26 18.06 -5.23 -19.97
CA GLN A 26 19.22 -4.54 -19.42
C GLN A 26 19.88 -3.69 -20.50
N THR A 27 20.38 -2.52 -20.12
CA THR A 27 21.13 -1.65 -21.02
C THR A 27 22.50 -1.40 -20.47
N ALA A 28 23.53 -1.58 -21.30
CA ALA A 28 24.86 -1.07 -21.04
C ALA A 28 25.05 0.25 -21.80
N ILE A 29 25.66 1.23 -21.14
CA ILE A 29 25.99 2.51 -21.75
C ILE A 29 27.39 2.94 -21.35
N TRP A 30 28.17 3.43 -22.31
CA TRP A 30 29.47 4.04 -22.07
C TRP A 30 29.28 5.48 -21.57
N ALA A 31 29.43 5.69 -20.26
CA ALA A 31 29.11 6.95 -19.60
C ALA A 31 30.11 7.29 -18.48
N ASP A 32 30.27 8.58 -18.20
CA ASP A 32 31.02 9.13 -17.07
C ASP A 32 30.13 9.50 -15.88
N SER A 33 28.80 9.45 -16.05
CA SER A 33 27.83 9.79 -15.04
C SER A 33 26.45 9.20 -15.37
N GLU A 34 25.60 9.10 -14.35
CA GLU A 34 24.18 8.74 -14.49
C GLU A 34 23.45 9.70 -15.45
N LYS A 35 23.78 11.00 -15.45
CA LYS A 35 23.18 11.96 -16.39
C LYS A 35 23.50 11.63 -17.84
N THR A 36 24.76 11.29 -18.12
CA THR A 36 25.21 10.87 -19.46
C THR A 36 24.55 9.55 -19.87
N PHE A 37 24.37 8.63 -18.92
CA PHE A 37 23.63 7.39 -19.13
C PHE A 37 22.19 7.66 -19.60
N HIS A 38 21.44 8.46 -18.83
CA HIS A 38 20.04 8.79 -19.14
C HIS A 38 19.91 9.44 -20.52
N TYR A 39 20.74 10.45 -20.80
CA TYR A 39 20.70 11.18 -22.07
C TYR A 39 20.91 10.25 -23.28
N LEU A 40 21.93 9.38 -23.21
CA LEU A 40 22.23 8.44 -24.30
C LEU A 40 21.14 7.36 -24.44
N LEU A 41 20.57 6.90 -23.33
CA LEU A 41 19.48 5.92 -23.36
C LEU A 41 18.22 6.48 -24.02
N GLU A 42 17.80 7.68 -23.62
CA GLU A 42 16.59 8.32 -24.17
C GLU A 42 16.73 8.59 -25.67
N GLN A 43 17.93 8.98 -26.12
CA GLN A 43 18.23 9.18 -27.54
C GLN A 43 18.09 7.88 -28.34
N GLU A 44 18.66 6.78 -27.83
CA GLU A 44 18.62 5.46 -28.49
C GLU A 44 17.20 4.88 -28.52
N LEU A 45 16.44 5.02 -27.43
CA LEU A 45 15.06 4.51 -27.35
C LEU A 45 14.09 5.30 -28.23
N SER A 46 14.27 6.62 -28.31
CA SER A 46 13.49 7.47 -29.20
C SER A 46 13.67 7.08 -30.67
N ALA A 47 14.87 6.64 -31.06
CA ALA A 47 15.14 6.14 -32.40
C ALA A 47 14.48 4.78 -32.70
N ARG A 48 14.06 4.05 -31.67
CA ARG A 48 13.43 2.72 -31.75
C ARG A 48 11.92 2.73 -31.43
N ASP A 49 11.30 3.92 -31.34
CA ASP A 49 9.91 4.11 -30.94
C ASP A 49 9.55 3.49 -29.57
N LEU A 50 10.52 3.38 -28.66
CA LEU A 50 10.34 2.87 -27.30
C LEU A 50 10.38 4.02 -26.28
N THR A 51 9.58 3.89 -25.22
CA THR A 51 9.57 4.85 -24.10
C THR A 51 9.90 4.12 -22.80
N ILE A 52 10.69 4.76 -21.93
CA ILE A 52 11.01 4.24 -20.60
C ILE A 52 9.75 4.36 -19.73
N ILE A 53 9.24 3.23 -19.24
CA ILE A 53 8.26 3.21 -18.15
C ILE A 53 9.01 3.41 -16.83
N TRP A 54 10.09 2.65 -16.67
CA TRP A 54 10.95 2.80 -15.50
C TRP A 54 12.38 2.31 -15.74
N LEU A 55 13.30 2.86 -14.96
CA LEU A 55 14.74 2.65 -15.05
C LEU A 55 15.31 2.61 -13.63
N GLU A 56 15.98 1.51 -13.28
CA GLU A 56 16.60 1.33 -11.98
C GLU A 56 18.04 0.80 -12.07
N GLU A 57 18.73 0.87 -10.93
CA GLU A 57 20.08 0.34 -10.73
C GLU A 57 21.12 0.84 -11.73
N VAL A 58 21.01 2.12 -12.13
CA VAL A 58 21.97 2.79 -13.01
C VAL A 58 23.31 2.96 -12.30
N LEU A 59 24.23 2.02 -12.55
CA LEU A 59 25.50 1.91 -11.83
C LEU A 59 26.65 1.56 -12.78
N PRO A 60 27.89 1.92 -12.45
CA PRO A 60 29.06 1.37 -13.12
C PRO A 60 29.02 -0.17 -13.10
N ALA A 61 29.38 -0.82 -14.21
CA ALA A 61 29.25 -2.26 -14.39
C ALA A 61 29.95 -3.07 -13.30
N THR A 62 31.07 -2.56 -12.77
CA THR A 62 31.78 -3.18 -11.64
C THR A 62 30.94 -3.18 -10.36
N GLN A 63 30.21 -2.11 -10.08
CA GLN A 63 29.31 -2.00 -8.93
C GLN A 63 28.02 -2.80 -9.15
N TYR A 64 27.49 -2.80 -10.37
CA TYR A 64 26.33 -3.60 -10.74
C TYR A 64 26.62 -5.10 -10.55
N LEU A 65 27.74 -5.60 -11.10
CA LEU A 65 28.15 -7.00 -10.98
C LEU A 65 28.51 -7.41 -9.54
N ALA A 66 28.98 -6.48 -8.71
CA ALA A 66 29.19 -6.73 -7.29
C ALA A 66 27.88 -6.98 -6.52
N ARG A 67 26.77 -6.40 -6.99
CA ARG A 67 25.42 -6.59 -6.42
C ARG A 67 24.70 -7.79 -7.02
N HIS A 68 25.02 -8.13 -8.28
CA HIS A 68 24.36 -9.16 -9.09
C HIS A 68 25.37 -10.18 -9.62
N ALA A 69 26.12 -10.81 -8.70
CA ALA A 69 27.23 -11.72 -9.04
C ALA A 69 26.78 -12.96 -9.84
N ASP A 70 25.53 -13.37 -9.66
CA ASP A 70 24.83 -14.42 -10.40
C ASP A 70 24.55 -14.05 -11.87
N GLN A 71 24.50 -12.75 -12.21
CA GLN A 71 24.24 -12.26 -13.55
C GLN A 71 25.51 -12.05 -14.40
N GLN A 72 26.70 -12.42 -13.89
CA GLN A 72 28.00 -12.22 -14.53
C GLN A 72 28.04 -12.75 -15.98
N GLN A 73 27.41 -13.90 -16.25
CA GLN A 73 27.41 -14.51 -17.59
C GLN A 73 26.58 -13.71 -18.60
N LYS A 74 25.54 -13.01 -18.15
CA LYS A 74 24.64 -12.20 -18.99
C LYS A 74 25.13 -10.76 -19.13
N ILE A 75 25.53 -10.15 -18.02
CA ILE A 75 25.89 -8.72 -17.94
C ILE A 75 27.35 -8.47 -18.32
N GLY A 76 28.24 -9.43 -18.07
CA GLY A 76 29.65 -9.31 -18.44
C GLY A 76 29.86 -9.06 -19.95
N PRO A 77 29.23 -9.82 -20.86
CA PRO A 77 29.28 -9.54 -22.29
C PRO A 77 28.65 -8.20 -22.67
N LEU A 78 27.50 -7.85 -22.07
CA LEU A 78 26.79 -6.60 -22.32
C LEU A 78 27.64 -5.37 -21.94
N ALA A 79 28.30 -5.41 -20.78
CA ALA A 79 29.21 -4.37 -20.32
C ALA A 79 30.46 -4.24 -21.21
N ARG A 80 30.96 -5.34 -21.77
CA ARG A 80 32.10 -5.33 -22.70
C ARG A 80 31.73 -4.85 -24.11
N ALA A 81 30.45 -4.86 -24.46
CA ALA A 81 29.96 -4.44 -25.77
C ALA A 81 29.97 -2.91 -25.94
N VAL A 82 30.01 -2.16 -24.84
CA VAL A 82 30.01 -0.69 -24.89
C VAL A 82 31.38 -0.07 -24.70
N HIS A 83 31.67 0.92 -25.54
CA HIS A 83 32.89 1.72 -25.53
C HIS A 83 32.65 3.02 -26.32
N ALA A 84 33.64 3.89 -26.42
CA ALA A 84 33.49 5.18 -27.10
C ALA A 84 32.99 5.11 -28.56
N GLY A 85 33.18 3.98 -29.26
CA GLY A 85 32.71 3.75 -30.64
C GLY A 85 31.34 3.04 -30.74
N LYS A 86 30.84 2.49 -29.63
CA LYS A 86 29.51 1.88 -29.52
C LYS A 86 28.95 2.23 -28.14
N PRO A 87 28.33 3.42 -27.99
CA PRO A 87 28.05 3.99 -26.68
C PRO A 87 26.86 3.33 -25.97
N VAL A 88 25.97 2.64 -26.70
CA VAL A 88 24.76 2.03 -26.13
C VAL A 88 24.63 0.59 -26.64
N GLU A 89 24.31 -0.33 -25.74
CA GLU A 89 23.91 -1.69 -26.07
C GLU A 89 22.69 -2.08 -25.22
N ILE A 90 21.65 -2.59 -25.87
CA ILE A 90 20.41 -3.02 -25.23
C ILE A 90 20.33 -4.55 -25.36
N SER A 91 20.13 -5.26 -24.26
CA SER A 91 19.91 -6.70 -24.28
C SER A 91 18.63 -7.04 -25.05
N PRO A 92 18.43 -8.30 -25.49
CA PRO A 92 17.17 -8.70 -26.14
C PRO A 92 15.93 -8.29 -25.31
N LEU A 93 14.95 -7.68 -25.98
CA LEU A 93 13.69 -7.25 -25.38
C LEU A 93 12.86 -8.48 -25.02
N THR A 94 12.60 -8.68 -23.72
CA THR A 94 11.76 -9.79 -23.26
C THR A 94 10.36 -9.26 -23.00
N GLN A 95 9.38 -9.75 -23.76
CA GLN A 95 7.97 -9.38 -23.58
C GLN A 95 7.44 -9.98 -22.26
N LYS A 96 6.84 -9.15 -21.40
CA LYS A 96 6.15 -9.64 -20.20
C LYS A 96 4.82 -10.29 -20.63
N LYS A 97 4.82 -11.59 -20.93
CA LYS A 97 3.58 -12.35 -21.13
C LYS A 97 2.92 -12.60 -19.77
N THR A 98 1.68 -12.18 -19.63
CA THR A 98 0.83 -12.56 -18.49
C THR A 98 0.57 -14.07 -18.57
N GLY A 99 1.28 -14.84 -17.76
CA GLY A 99 1.06 -16.28 -17.61
C GLY A 99 1.75 -17.14 -18.68
N GLU A 100 3.05 -17.38 -18.52
CA GLU A 100 3.67 -18.67 -18.85
C GLU A 100 5.04 -18.72 -18.17
N ALA A 101 5.22 -19.72 -17.31
CA ALA A 101 6.49 -20.01 -16.66
C ALA A 101 7.46 -20.53 -17.72
N THR A 102 8.55 -19.80 -17.96
CA THR A 102 9.73 -20.33 -18.65
C THR A 102 10.74 -20.81 -17.63
N ASP A 103 11.03 -22.11 -17.73
CA ASP A 103 12.03 -22.82 -16.94
C ASP A 103 13.43 -22.25 -17.13
N THR A 104 13.93 -21.52 -16.12
CA THR A 104 15.27 -21.64 -15.49
C THR A 104 15.33 -20.58 -14.36
N PRO A 105 15.75 -20.93 -13.13
CA PRO A 105 15.24 -20.29 -11.91
C PRO A 105 16.06 -19.06 -11.50
N ALA A 106 15.56 -17.88 -11.86
CA ALA A 106 15.60 -16.75 -10.94
C ALA A 106 14.27 -16.79 -10.20
N SER A 107 14.29 -17.30 -8.97
CA SER A 107 13.10 -17.31 -8.12
C SER A 107 12.67 -15.87 -7.87
N THR A 108 11.64 -15.39 -8.58
CA THR A 108 10.76 -14.31 -8.13
C THR A 108 10.01 -14.84 -6.91
N ALA A 109 10.73 -14.98 -5.80
CA ALA A 109 10.18 -15.44 -4.54
C ALA A 109 9.31 -14.30 -4.01
N SER A 110 8.03 -14.33 -4.35
CA SER A 110 7.04 -13.55 -3.62
C SER A 110 7.06 -14.02 -2.16
N PHE A 111 7.33 -13.08 -1.24
CA PHE A 111 7.36 -13.36 0.20
C PHE A 111 6.03 -13.03 0.87
N LEU A 112 5.12 -12.36 0.16
CA LEU A 112 3.83 -11.94 0.70
C LEU A 112 2.71 -12.31 -0.28
N HIS A 113 1.64 -12.90 0.23
CA HIS A 113 0.40 -13.07 -0.51
C HIS A 113 -0.61 -12.01 -0.07
N VAL A 114 -1.05 -11.16 -1.01
CA VAL A 114 -2.04 -10.10 -0.76
C VAL A 114 -3.34 -10.44 -1.46
N SER A 115 -4.45 -10.44 -0.72
CA SER A 115 -5.79 -10.68 -1.25
C SER A 115 -6.82 -9.75 -0.60
N GLN A 116 -7.97 -9.56 -1.24
CA GLN A 116 -9.07 -8.74 -0.69
C GLN A 116 -10.31 -9.61 -0.43
N ILE A 117 -11.08 -9.22 0.58
CA ILE A 117 -12.45 -9.71 0.79
C ILE A 117 -13.37 -8.51 0.74
N GLU A 118 -14.31 -8.57 -0.18
CA GLU A 118 -15.30 -7.52 -0.44
C GLU A 118 -16.64 -7.87 0.20
N ASN A 119 -17.57 -6.92 0.17
CA ASN A 119 -18.94 -7.07 0.67
C ASN A 119 -19.01 -7.49 2.15
N ILE A 120 -18.03 -7.04 2.95
CA ILE A 120 -18.07 -7.19 4.40
C ILE A 120 -19.25 -6.39 4.95
N THR A 121 -20.16 -7.10 5.61
CA THR A 121 -21.24 -6.48 6.38
C THR A 121 -20.83 -6.51 7.85
N PRO A 122 -20.59 -5.35 8.49
CA PRO A 122 -20.27 -5.30 9.91
C PRO A 122 -21.48 -5.75 10.74
N LEU A 123 -21.24 -6.07 12.02
CA LEU A 123 -22.32 -6.49 12.91
C LEU A 123 -23.27 -5.33 13.17
N ASP A 124 -24.57 -5.62 13.21
CA ASP A 124 -25.63 -4.67 13.55
C ASP A 124 -26.03 -4.84 15.03
N MET A 125 -27.27 -4.49 15.39
CA MET A 125 -27.83 -4.73 16.72
C MET A 125 -27.94 -6.21 17.10
N GLN A 126 -27.85 -7.13 16.13
CA GLN A 126 -27.97 -8.58 16.31
C GLN A 126 -29.26 -9.01 17.02
N LEU A 127 -30.38 -8.33 16.73
CA LEU A 127 -31.69 -8.66 17.30
C LEU A 127 -32.12 -10.07 16.89
N GLY A 128 -32.41 -10.93 17.87
CA GLY A 128 -32.82 -12.31 17.63
C GLY A 128 -31.70 -13.30 17.27
N VAL A 129 -30.43 -12.87 17.27
CA VAL A 129 -29.27 -13.73 17.00
C VAL A 129 -28.76 -14.36 18.29
N HIS A 130 -28.77 -15.69 18.39
CA HIS A 130 -28.24 -16.43 19.53
C HIS A 130 -27.46 -17.69 19.10
N PRO A 131 -26.20 -17.88 19.55
CA PRO A 131 -25.39 -16.91 20.29
C PRO A 131 -25.06 -15.67 19.45
N GLN A 132 -24.80 -14.54 20.11
CA GLN A 132 -24.33 -13.34 19.39
C GLN A 132 -22.98 -13.61 18.73
N LYS A 133 -22.79 -13.03 17.55
CA LYS A 133 -21.52 -13.05 16.83
C LYS A 133 -20.59 -11.99 17.39
N THR A 134 -19.32 -12.35 17.50
CA THR A 134 -18.23 -11.42 17.90
C THR A 134 -17.58 -10.76 16.69
N VAL A 135 -17.58 -11.42 15.54
CA VAL A 135 -17.09 -10.85 14.27
C VAL A 135 -17.99 -11.31 13.13
N PRO A 136 -18.03 -10.61 11.98
CA PRO A 136 -18.71 -11.08 10.78
C PRO A 136 -18.26 -12.49 10.38
N ASP A 137 -19.19 -13.32 9.89
CA ASP A 137 -18.91 -14.72 9.53
C ASP A 137 -17.80 -14.82 8.48
N THR A 138 -17.71 -13.86 7.57
CA THR A 138 -16.66 -13.77 6.54
C THR A 138 -15.27 -13.54 7.13
N LEU A 139 -15.17 -12.93 8.31
CA LEU A 139 -13.90 -12.62 8.98
C LEU A 139 -13.55 -13.63 10.08
N PHE A 140 -14.52 -14.37 10.62
CA PHE A 140 -14.30 -15.32 11.70
C PHE A 140 -13.20 -16.35 11.38
N PRO A 141 -13.21 -17.05 10.22
CA PRO A 141 -12.18 -18.05 9.91
C PRO A 141 -10.77 -17.44 9.84
N ILE A 142 -10.67 -16.18 9.43
CA ILE A 142 -9.38 -15.50 9.25
C ILE A 142 -8.83 -15.01 10.57
N LEU A 143 -9.71 -14.49 11.45
CA LEU A 143 -9.34 -13.93 12.73
C LEU A 143 -9.24 -14.98 13.85
N PHE A 144 -10.03 -16.04 13.82
CA PHE A 144 -10.11 -17.02 14.92
C PHE A 144 -10.18 -18.47 14.46
N GLY A 145 -10.15 -18.74 13.15
CA GLY A 145 -10.13 -20.11 12.63
C GLY A 145 -8.82 -20.85 12.92
N LYS A 146 -8.84 -22.18 12.77
CA LYS A 146 -7.63 -22.99 12.81
C LYS A 146 -6.76 -22.69 11.60
N VAL A 147 -5.45 -22.59 11.80
CA VAL A 147 -4.49 -22.52 10.68
C VAL A 147 -4.18 -23.96 10.31
N VAL A 148 -4.58 -24.36 9.10
CA VAL A 148 -4.16 -25.65 8.53
C VAL A 148 -2.72 -25.46 8.04
N THR A 149 -1.77 -26.13 8.69
CA THR A 149 -0.40 -26.22 8.19
C THR A 149 -0.27 -27.42 7.26
N PRO A 150 0.52 -27.34 6.16
CA PRO A 150 0.74 -28.47 5.26
C PRO A 150 1.29 -29.73 5.96
N ASP A 151 1.96 -29.55 7.11
CA ASP A 151 2.59 -30.62 7.89
C ASP A 151 1.61 -31.43 8.75
N ASP A 152 0.33 -31.02 8.85
CA ASP A 152 -0.68 -31.70 9.68
C ASP A 152 -1.21 -33.02 9.06
N SER A 153 -0.59 -33.50 7.98
CA SER A 153 -1.00 -34.71 7.23
C SER A 153 -0.12 -35.95 7.50
N GLY A 154 0.89 -35.86 8.38
CA GLY A 154 1.79 -36.96 8.72
C GLY A 154 1.61 -37.43 10.16
N GLY A 155 1.05 -38.62 10.35
CA GLY A 155 0.77 -39.21 11.67
C GLY A 155 1.98 -39.37 12.58
N ASP A 156 1.77 -39.26 13.89
CA ASP A 156 1.68 -40.43 14.77
C ASP A 156 1.40 -40.00 16.21
N ASP A 157 0.61 -40.84 16.88
CA ASP A 157 0.20 -40.84 18.27
C ASP A 157 1.22 -40.24 19.25
N LYS A 158 0.97 -39.00 19.70
CA LYS A 158 1.45 -38.47 20.97
C LYS A 158 0.28 -37.80 21.67
N SER A 159 -0.03 -38.34 22.85
CA SER A 159 -0.93 -37.79 23.87
C SER A 159 -1.13 -36.28 23.74
N ILE A 160 -2.28 -35.92 23.17
CA ILE A 160 -2.70 -34.55 22.92
C ILE A 160 -3.11 -33.95 24.25
N ASP A 161 -2.34 -32.99 24.76
CA ASP A 161 -2.80 -32.07 25.80
C ASP A 161 -3.85 -31.13 25.15
N PRO A 162 -5.14 -31.19 25.52
CA PRO A 162 -6.21 -30.44 24.84
C PRO A 162 -6.14 -28.92 25.07
N ALA A 163 -5.18 -28.43 25.86
CA ALA A 163 -5.01 -27.02 26.20
C ALA A 163 -4.04 -26.25 25.27
N HIS A 164 -3.32 -26.95 24.38
CA HIS A 164 -2.36 -26.35 23.45
C HIS A 164 -2.61 -26.83 22.01
N GLU A 165 -3.84 -26.67 21.50
CA GLU A 165 -3.98 -26.59 20.04
C GLU A 165 -3.15 -25.39 19.56
N ASP A 166 -2.26 -25.61 18.59
CA ASP A 166 -1.27 -24.68 18.04
C ASP A 166 -1.93 -23.56 17.19
N ILE A 167 -2.95 -22.91 17.76
CA ILE A 167 -3.79 -21.89 17.15
C ILE A 167 -3.06 -20.55 17.29
N PRO A 168 -2.75 -19.84 16.20
CA PRO A 168 -2.13 -18.54 16.30
C PRO A 168 -3.00 -17.56 17.08
N ASN A 169 -2.37 -16.73 17.90
CA ASN A 169 -3.05 -15.67 18.64
C ASN A 169 -3.51 -14.57 17.70
N THR A 170 -4.55 -13.87 18.13
CA THR A 170 -5.15 -12.76 17.38
C THR A 170 -4.93 -11.48 18.14
N PHE A 171 -4.37 -10.50 17.45
CA PHE A 171 -4.04 -9.21 18.01
C PHE A 171 -4.66 -8.09 17.18
N ALA A 172 -4.82 -6.93 17.81
CA ALA A 172 -5.06 -5.68 17.13
C ALA A 172 -3.99 -4.67 17.51
N ILE A 173 -3.62 -3.79 16.57
CA ILE A 173 -2.86 -2.57 16.85
C ILE A 173 -3.80 -1.41 16.60
N LEU A 174 -4.31 -0.82 17.68
CA LEU A 174 -5.36 0.20 17.67
C LEU A 174 -4.78 1.60 17.96
N ASN A 175 -5.14 2.58 17.15
CA ASN A 175 -4.68 3.95 17.21
C ASN A 175 -5.57 4.79 18.15
N ALA A 176 -5.09 5.09 19.36
CA ALA A 176 -5.81 5.92 20.30
C ALA A 176 -6.04 7.35 19.79
N ALA A 177 -5.21 7.86 18.87
CA ALA A 177 -5.44 9.19 18.29
C ALA A 177 -6.76 9.32 17.52
N LYS A 178 -7.38 8.20 17.09
CA LYS A 178 -8.69 8.20 16.45
C LYS A 178 -9.86 8.32 17.43
N LEU A 179 -9.63 7.96 18.70
CA LEU A 179 -10.59 8.06 19.80
C LEU A 179 -9.86 8.40 21.12
N PRO A 180 -9.26 9.60 21.25
CA PRO A 180 -8.45 9.96 22.42
C PRO A 180 -9.26 9.86 23.71
N TYR A 181 -8.66 9.36 24.80
CA TYR A 181 -9.29 9.08 26.10
C TYR A 181 -10.36 7.97 26.09
N HIS A 182 -11.11 7.84 24.99
CA HIS A 182 -12.18 6.87 24.89
C HIS A 182 -11.65 5.46 24.63
N LEU A 183 -10.68 5.30 23.73
CA LEU A 183 -10.11 3.98 23.44
C LEU A 183 -9.43 3.38 24.67
N THR A 184 -8.61 4.15 25.38
CA THR A 184 -7.90 3.71 26.60
C THR A 184 -8.88 3.29 27.69
N THR A 185 -9.93 4.07 27.92
CA THR A 185 -11.04 3.69 28.82
C THR A 185 -11.70 2.38 28.41
N LEU A 186 -11.99 2.20 27.11
CA LEU A 186 -12.59 0.95 26.60
C LEU A 186 -11.66 -0.26 26.79
N LEU A 187 -10.35 -0.07 26.62
CA LEU A 187 -9.36 -1.11 26.85
C LEU A 187 -9.27 -1.50 28.33
N GLU A 188 -9.26 -0.52 29.24
CA GLU A 188 -9.25 -0.76 30.69
C GLU A 188 -10.42 -1.63 31.15
N VAL A 189 -11.63 -1.36 30.65
CA VAL A 189 -12.83 -2.13 31.02
C VAL A 189 -12.99 -3.43 30.24
N SER A 190 -12.25 -3.62 29.14
CA SER A 190 -12.41 -4.79 28.25
C SER A 190 -12.00 -6.12 28.87
N GLY A 191 -11.15 -6.09 29.90
CA GLY A 191 -10.50 -7.27 30.48
C GLY A 191 -9.49 -7.96 29.56
N LEU A 192 -9.21 -7.41 28.37
CA LEU A 192 -8.21 -7.94 27.45
C LEU A 192 -6.80 -7.53 27.88
N ARG A 193 -5.80 -8.31 27.50
CA ARG A 193 -4.41 -7.89 27.63
C ARG A 193 -4.12 -6.82 26.58
N TYR A 194 -3.64 -5.65 27.01
CA TYR A 194 -3.22 -4.59 26.10
C TYR A 194 -1.99 -3.84 26.62
N GLN A 195 -1.23 -3.23 25.70
CA GLN A 195 -0.11 -2.37 26.04
C GLN A 195 0.24 -1.43 24.89
N SER A 196 0.55 -0.16 25.20
CA SER A 196 1.01 0.82 24.20
C SER A 196 2.31 0.37 23.54
N LEU A 197 2.53 0.68 22.25
CA LEU A 197 3.84 0.53 21.62
C LEU A 197 4.83 1.64 22.02
N PHE A 198 4.34 2.76 22.55
CA PHE A 198 5.20 3.78 23.15
C PHE A 198 5.64 3.36 24.57
N GLN A 199 6.74 3.95 25.07
CA GLN A 199 7.30 3.72 26.41
C GLN A 199 8.01 4.97 26.93
N GLY A 200 8.18 5.02 28.26
CA GLY A 200 8.84 6.13 28.96
C GLY A 200 8.13 7.44 28.68
N ASP A 201 8.90 8.53 28.59
CA ASP A 201 8.39 9.89 28.39
C ASP A 201 7.41 10.00 27.21
N THR A 202 7.65 9.29 26.09
CA THR A 202 6.71 9.31 24.94
C THR A 202 5.36 8.68 25.27
N GLN A 203 5.32 7.66 26.13
CA GLN A 203 4.06 7.10 26.61
C GLN A 203 3.36 8.05 27.59
N ASP A 204 4.12 8.69 28.47
CA ASP A 204 3.57 9.61 29.46
C ASP A 204 2.94 10.84 28.79
N GLU A 205 3.58 11.34 27.72
CA GLU A 205 3.10 12.50 26.97
C GLU A 205 2.00 12.16 25.95
N LEU A 206 2.14 11.03 25.23
CA LEU A 206 1.30 10.71 24.06
C LEU A 206 0.44 9.46 24.27
N GLY A 207 0.29 8.97 25.49
CA GLY A 207 -0.44 7.73 25.79
C GLY A 207 -1.85 7.70 25.22
N GLU A 208 -2.56 8.83 25.25
CA GLU A 208 -3.94 8.96 24.72
C GLU A 208 -4.01 9.07 23.19
N HIS A 209 -2.86 9.16 22.54
CA HIS A 209 -2.70 9.21 21.09
C HIS A 209 -1.83 8.07 20.56
N ALA A 210 -1.41 7.14 21.43
CA ALA A 210 -0.48 6.07 21.10
C ALA A 210 -1.19 4.90 20.39
N PRO A 211 -0.44 4.11 19.60
CA PRO A 211 -0.90 2.79 19.17
C PRO A 211 -0.82 1.77 20.31
N TYR A 212 -1.88 1.01 20.53
CA TYR A 212 -1.97 -0.06 21.53
C TYR A 212 -2.04 -1.42 20.86
N LEU A 213 -1.16 -2.33 21.28
CA LEU A 213 -1.31 -3.75 20.99
C LEU A 213 -2.35 -4.33 21.96
N VAL A 214 -3.31 -5.08 21.43
CA VAL A 214 -4.38 -5.73 22.18
C VAL A 214 -4.45 -7.19 21.77
N GLU A 215 -4.49 -8.12 22.73
CA GLU A 215 -4.74 -9.54 22.47
C GLU A 215 -6.24 -9.78 22.43
N LEU A 216 -6.80 -10.03 21.24
CA LEU A 216 -8.23 -10.22 21.04
C LEU A 216 -8.65 -11.66 21.39
N LYS A 217 -9.87 -11.81 21.88
CA LYS A 217 -10.50 -13.12 22.17
C LYS A 217 -11.81 -13.24 21.41
N ALA A 218 -12.11 -14.44 20.91
CA ALA A 218 -13.30 -14.71 20.09
C ALA A 218 -14.62 -14.53 20.86
N ASP A 219 -14.57 -14.53 22.19
CA ASP A 219 -15.68 -14.44 23.14
C ASP A 219 -15.62 -13.16 23.99
N ASN A 220 -15.13 -12.05 23.43
CA ASN A 220 -15.01 -10.79 24.15
C ASN A 220 -15.89 -9.66 23.57
N GLY A 221 -16.57 -8.92 24.46
CA GLY A 221 -17.48 -7.83 24.09
C GLY A 221 -16.80 -6.63 23.42
N PHE A 222 -15.57 -6.29 23.81
CA PHE A 222 -14.80 -5.25 23.13
C PHE A 222 -14.38 -5.70 21.72
N THR A 223 -13.98 -6.96 21.56
CA THR A 223 -13.76 -7.52 20.22
C THR A 223 -15.03 -7.40 19.36
N LYS A 224 -16.21 -7.76 19.88
CA LYS A 224 -17.48 -7.53 19.19
C LYS A 224 -17.68 -6.07 18.76
N THR A 225 -17.40 -5.15 19.67
CA THR A 225 -17.56 -3.71 19.45
C THR A 225 -16.69 -3.20 18.29
N LEU A 226 -15.44 -3.71 18.15
CA LEU A 226 -14.53 -3.37 17.04
C LEU A 226 -15.10 -3.73 15.66
N PHE A 227 -15.92 -4.79 15.57
CA PHE A 227 -16.50 -5.27 14.32
C PHE A 227 -18.00 -4.93 14.18
N THR A 228 -18.52 -4.09 15.07
CA THR A 228 -19.90 -3.59 15.03
C THR A 228 -19.94 -2.29 14.23
N GLY A 229 -20.87 -2.21 13.28
CA GLY A 229 -21.10 -1.07 12.41
C GLY A 229 -21.90 0.05 13.08
N PRO A 230 -22.19 1.14 12.36
CA PRO A 230 -22.90 2.31 12.92
C PRO A 230 -24.33 2.00 13.36
N ASP A 231 -24.96 0.98 12.76
CA ASP A 231 -26.31 0.54 13.12
C ASP A 231 -26.34 -0.34 14.38
N GLY A 232 -25.18 -0.68 14.95
CA GLY A 232 -25.07 -1.44 16.19
C GLY A 232 -24.67 -0.59 17.40
N ILE A 233 -24.90 -1.12 18.61
CA ILE A 233 -24.62 -0.40 19.86
C ILE A 233 -23.11 -0.14 19.99
N ASN A 234 -22.73 1.14 20.10
CA ASN A 234 -21.34 1.59 20.28
C ASN A 234 -20.37 1.08 19.22
N GLY A 235 -20.84 0.81 17.99
CA GLY A 235 -20.00 0.24 16.94
C GLY A 235 -18.76 1.08 16.59
N LEU A 236 -17.63 0.39 16.42
CA LEU A 236 -16.33 1.01 16.13
C LEU A 236 -15.76 0.67 14.75
N TRP A 237 -16.46 -0.15 13.95
CA TRP A 237 -15.99 -0.60 12.64
C TRP A 237 -15.62 0.58 11.71
N ASP A 238 -16.53 1.54 11.57
CA ASP A 238 -16.38 2.73 10.72
C ASP A 238 -15.27 3.70 11.20
N ARG A 239 -14.72 3.49 12.40
CA ARG A 239 -13.64 4.32 12.93
C ARG A 239 -12.26 3.89 12.41
N GLU A 240 -12.17 2.73 11.77
CA GLU A 240 -10.91 2.19 11.23
C GLU A 240 -9.76 2.26 12.24
N LEU A 241 -9.99 1.79 13.46
CA LEU A 241 -9.08 2.05 14.58
C LEU A 241 -7.66 1.52 14.38
N GLY A 242 -7.44 0.56 13.48
CA GLY A 242 -6.09 0.18 13.08
C GLY A 242 -6.08 -1.10 12.27
N ILE A 243 -5.14 -1.99 12.60
CA ILE A 243 -4.93 -3.26 11.91
C ILE A 243 -5.08 -4.44 12.86
N TYR A 244 -5.40 -5.60 12.30
CA TYR A 244 -5.44 -6.87 13.01
C TYR A 244 -4.32 -7.78 12.53
N LEU A 245 -3.90 -8.68 13.41
CA LEU A 245 -2.75 -9.55 13.19
C LEU A 245 -3.03 -10.93 13.76
N ARG A 246 -2.69 -11.96 13.01
CA ARG A 246 -2.53 -13.32 13.53
C ARG A 246 -1.10 -13.77 13.47
N SER A 247 -0.61 -14.30 14.59
CA SER A 247 0.74 -14.83 14.70
C SER A 247 0.84 -15.87 15.82
N ARG A 248 1.75 -16.83 15.65
CA ARG A 248 2.14 -17.76 16.71
C ARG A 248 3.08 -17.12 17.74
N THR A 249 3.61 -15.95 17.44
CA THR A 249 4.52 -15.21 18.33
C THR A 249 3.73 -14.62 19.51
N GLY A 250 4.27 -14.74 20.72
CA GLY A 250 3.63 -14.28 21.95
C GLY A 250 3.49 -12.75 22.02
N PHE A 251 2.58 -12.27 22.89
CA PHE A 251 2.25 -10.86 23.03
C PHE A 251 3.47 -9.94 23.21
N ASP A 252 4.38 -10.29 24.14
CA ASP A 252 5.53 -9.45 24.46
C ASP A 252 6.52 -9.34 23.30
N ASP A 253 6.71 -10.44 22.55
CA ASP A 253 7.58 -10.48 21.37
C ASP A 253 6.96 -9.74 20.18
N ILE A 254 5.65 -9.88 19.97
CA ILE A 254 4.88 -9.08 19.01
C ILE A 254 5.05 -7.59 19.31
N ARG A 255 4.85 -7.20 20.56
CA ARG A 255 5.04 -5.82 20.99
C ARG A 255 6.46 -5.36 20.74
N LYS A 256 7.46 -6.11 21.21
CA LYS A 256 8.88 -5.82 21.01
C LYS A 256 9.23 -5.66 19.54
N HIS A 257 8.65 -6.48 18.67
CA HIS A 257 8.80 -6.41 17.22
C HIS A 257 8.29 -5.09 16.67
N PHE A 258 7.01 -4.79 16.86
CA PHE A 258 6.37 -3.62 16.25
C PHE A 258 6.88 -2.28 16.78
N ARG A 259 7.38 -2.25 18.02
CA ARG A 259 8.03 -1.05 18.58
C ARG A 259 9.20 -0.54 17.76
N LYS A 260 9.94 -1.45 17.10
CA LYS A 260 11.08 -1.09 16.23
C LYS A 260 10.66 -0.25 15.02
N PHE A 261 9.39 -0.31 14.63
CA PHE A 261 8.86 0.35 13.44
C PHE A 261 8.08 1.63 13.76
N THR A 262 7.88 1.98 15.04
CA THR A 262 7.17 3.23 15.42
C THR A 262 7.91 4.49 14.97
N ARG A 263 9.24 4.38 14.82
CA ARG A 263 10.12 5.43 14.29
C ARG A 263 11.14 4.80 13.36
N LEU A 264 11.33 5.40 12.20
CA LEU A 264 12.27 4.95 11.19
C LEU A 264 13.21 6.09 10.80
N ARG A 265 14.40 5.74 10.30
CA ARG A 265 15.37 6.69 9.76
C ARG A 265 15.30 6.71 8.24
N ASP A 266 15.58 7.88 7.67
CA ASP A 266 15.89 7.99 6.24
C ASP A 266 17.39 7.79 5.96
N GLY A 267 17.78 7.87 4.68
CA GLY A 267 19.18 7.79 4.25
C GLY A 267 20.07 8.92 4.78
N ASN A 268 19.49 10.03 5.24
CA ASN A 268 20.18 11.15 5.86
C ASN A 268 20.18 11.07 7.39
N ASN A 269 19.80 9.91 7.96
CA ASN A 269 19.74 9.64 9.40
C ASN A 269 18.72 10.53 10.16
N LYS A 270 17.77 11.15 9.44
CA LYS A 270 16.66 11.91 10.02
C LYS A 270 15.57 10.94 10.47
N TRP A 271 15.04 11.17 11.67
CA TRP A 271 13.97 10.37 12.24
C TRP A 271 12.59 10.81 11.77
N PHE A 272 11.76 9.83 11.44
CA PHE A 272 10.33 10.01 11.15
C PHE A 272 9.51 9.08 12.04
N TYR A 273 8.37 9.56 12.52
CA TYR A 273 7.33 8.67 13.05
C TYR A 273 6.70 7.89 11.90
N PHE A 274 6.52 6.60 12.10
CA PHE A 274 5.95 5.71 11.09
C PHE A 274 4.72 5.00 11.65
N ALA A 275 3.55 5.53 11.29
CA ALA A 275 2.24 5.02 11.70
C ALA A 275 1.80 3.83 10.83
N PHE A 276 2.55 2.72 10.89
CA PHE A 276 2.28 1.52 10.10
C PHE A 276 0.92 0.86 10.37
N TRP A 277 0.30 1.20 11.49
CA TRP A 277 -1.02 0.73 11.91
C TRP A 277 -2.19 1.44 11.21
N GLU A 278 -1.92 2.40 10.33
CA GLU A 278 -2.94 2.93 9.43
C GLU A 278 -3.28 1.90 8.35
N GLY A 279 -4.58 1.60 8.18
CA GLY A 279 -5.07 0.42 7.45
C GLY A 279 -4.39 0.15 6.10
N GLU A 280 -4.20 1.15 5.25
CA GLU A 280 -3.63 0.94 3.92
C GLU A 280 -2.10 0.75 3.90
N THR A 281 -1.41 1.02 5.01
CA THR A 281 0.06 1.03 5.05
C THR A 281 0.66 -0.35 4.85
N ILE A 282 0.10 -1.36 5.53
CA ILE A 282 0.56 -2.75 5.44
C ILE A 282 0.37 -3.29 4.00
N PRO A 283 -0.82 -3.19 3.37
CA PRO A 283 -1.00 -3.56 1.97
C PRO A 283 -0.05 -2.86 1.00
N ALA A 284 0.11 -1.53 1.12
CA ALA A 284 0.95 -0.75 0.22
C ALA A 284 2.42 -1.18 0.32
N LEU A 285 2.93 -1.37 1.54
CA LEU A 285 4.28 -1.90 1.74
C LEU A 285 4.42 -3.34 1.25
N ALA A 286 3.39 -4.18 1.42
CA ALA A 286 3.45 -5.57 0.98
C ALA A 286 3.58 -5.67 -0.55
N GLN A 287 2.83 -4.84 -1.28
CA GLN A 287 2.96 -4.72 -2.73
C GLN A 287 4.37 -4.24 -3.10
N TYR A 288 4.83 -3.14 -2.48
CA TYR A 288 6.17 -2.60 -2.70
C TYR A 288 7.27 -3.64 -2.50
N PHE A 289 7.25 -4.41 -1.40
CA PHE A 289 8.27 -5.41 -1.12
C PHE A 289 8.16 -6.69 -1.94
N ASN A 290 7.00 -6.98 -2.53
CA ASN A 290 6.87 -8.07 -3.50
C ASN A 290 7.38 -7.67 -4.90
N ASP A 291 7.20 -6.41 -5.27
CA ASP A 291 7.63 -5.88 -6.57
C ASP A 291 9.15 -5.64 -6.61
N GLN A 292 9.75 -5.43 -5.43
CA GLN A 292 11.20 -5.35 -5.27
C GLN A 292 11.76 -6.78 -5.21
N ASP A 293 12.52 -7.19 -6.23
CA ASP A 293 13.28 -8.46 -6.22
C ASP A 293 14.28 -8.44 -5.05
N GLY A 294 13.83 -8.92 -3.89
CA GLY A 294 14.53 -8.64 -2.64
C GLY A 294 13.94 -9.40 -1.48
N ARG A 295 14.83 -9.80 -0.58
CA ARG A 295 14.60 -10.60 0.63
C ARG A 295 13.37 -10.17 1.44
N PRO A 296 12.75 -11.07 2.23
CA PRO A 296 11.55 -10.74 3.00
C PRO A 296 11.79 -9.56 3.94
N CYS A 297 10.84 -8.62 4.01
CA CYS A 297 10.92 -7.49 4.93
C CYS A 297 10.56 -7.94 6.35
N SER A 298 11.45 -7.64 7.32
CA SER A 298 11.28 -7.98 8.74
C SER A 298 9.96 -7.51 9.34
N LEU A 299 9.35 -6.41 8.84
CA LEU A 299 8.05 -5.91 9.32
C LEU A 299 6.99 -7.02 9.36
N PHE A 300 6.94 -7.86 8.32
CA PHE A 300 5.91 -8.88 8.14
C PHE A 300 6.18 -10.20 8.88
N TYR A 301 7.33 -10.33 9.54
CA TYR A 301 7.77 -11.57 10.20
C TYR A 301 8.06 -11.34 11.69
N PRO A 302 7.03 -11.13 12.53
CA PRO A 302 7.22 -10.93 13.96
C PRO A 302 7.87 -12.16 14.61
N GLY A 303 9.06 -11.96 15.19
CA GLY A 303 9.87 -13.06 15.73
C GLY A 303 10.49 -13.95 14.65
N GLY A 304 10.57 -13.49 13.40
CA GLY A 304 11.10 -14.26 12.27
C GLY A 304 10.16 -15.36 11.76
N ARG A 305 8.89 -15.32 12.16
CA ARG A 305 7.84 -16.30 11.81
C ARG A 305 6.77 -15.67 10.94
N GLU A 306 6.02 -16.49 10.23
CA GLU A 306 4.89 -16.01 9.44
C GLU A 306 3.78 -15.38 10.31
N ALA A 307 3.09 -14.42 9.70
CA ALA A 307 1.95 -13.74 10.24
C ALA A 307 0.94 -13.39 9.14
N THR A 308 -0.32 -13.22 9.55
CA THR A 308 -1.40 -12.71 8.71
C THR A 308 -1.85 -11.36 9.23
N PHE A 309 -1.80 -10.34 8.39
CA PHE A 309 -2.30 -9.01 8.68
C PHE A 309 -3.65 -8.83 8.01
N ILE A 310 -4.59 -8.22 8.72
CA ILE A 310 -5.91 -7.85 8.22
C ILE A 310 -6.08 -6.36 8.42
N SER A 311 -6.44 -5.65 7.37
CA SER A 311 -6.60 -4.19 7.38
C SER A 311 -7.82 -3.77 6.60
N SER A 312 -8.58 -2.81 7.10
CA SER A 312 -9.72 -2.26 6.37
C SER A 312 -9.20 -1.34 5.24
N LYS A 313 -9.64 -1.60 4.02
CA LYS A 313 -9.44 -0.71 2.86
C LYS A 313 -10.54 0.35 2.82
N ASN A 314 -11.76 -0.07 3.14
CA ASN A 314 -12.93 0.78 3.35
C ASN A 314 -13.91 0.04 4.27
N LYS A 315 -15.15 0.55 4.40
CA LYS A 315 -16.19 -0.04 5.25
C LYS A 315 -16.64 -1.46 4.85
N GLN A 316 -16.44 -1.86 3.61
CA GLN A 316 -16.94 -3.13 3.05
C GLN A 316 -15.83 -4.04 2.50
N THR A 317 -14.59 -3.56 2.47
CA THR A 317 -13.45 -4.30 1.92
C THR A 317 -12.32 -4.36 2.92
N VAL A 318 -11.87 -5.57 3.21
CA VAL A 318 -10.63 -5.81 3.97
C VAL A 318 -9.54 -6.37 3.07
N THR A 319 -8.30 -5.99 3.33
CA THR A 319 -7.11 -6.56 2.70
C THR A 319 -6.42 -7.49 3.67
N ILE A 320 -6.07 -8.68 3.18
CA ILE A 320 -5.33 -9.71 3.89
C ILE A 320 -3.93 -9.77 3.29
N THR A 321 -2.93 -9.57 4.12
CA THR A 321 -1.52 -9.74 3.76
C THR A 321 -0.95 -10.89 4.57
N ARG A 322 -0.56 -11.98 3.90
CA ARG A 322 0.05 -13.16 4.53
C ARG A 322 1.50 -13.24 4.16
N SER A 323 2.39 -13.33 5.14
CA SER A 323 3.77 -13.71 4.86
C SER A 323 3.85 -15.18 4.49
N ILE A 324 4.63 -15.47 3.46
CA ILE A 324 4.96 -16.82 3.01
C ILE A 324 6.15 -17.31 3.87
N PRO A 325 6.17 -18.59 4.29
CA PRO A 325 7.29 -19.13 5.06
C PRO A 325 8.64 -18.84 4.39
N ALA A 326 9.52 -18.16 5.12
CA ALA A 326 10.86 -17.85 4.62
C ALA A 326 11.74 -19.10 4.70
N ALA A 327 12.66 -19.26 3.74
CA ALA A 327 13.64 -20.34 3.78
C ALA A 327 14.46 -20.27 5.08
N LYS A 328 14.86 -21.43 5.59
CA LYS A 328 15.66 -21.51 6.83
C LYS A 328 16.96 -20.72 6.68
N GLY A 329 17.19 -19.76 7.57
CA GLY A 329 18.36 -18.86 7.49
C GLY A 329 18.21 -17.67 6.55
N ALA A 330 16.99 -17.40 6.03
CA ALA A 330 16.74 -16.20 5.25
C ALA A 330 17.09 -14.93 6.03
N GLU A 331 17.87 -14.05 5.40
CA GLU A 331 18.13 -12.71 5.92
C GLU A 331 16.92 -11.82 5.66
N PHE A 332 16.48 -11.07 6.66
CA PHE A 332 15.37 -10.13 6.52
C PHE A 332 15.87 -8.72 6.21
N ALA A 333 15.23 -8.06 5.25
CA ALA A 333 15.44 -6.65 5.02
C ALA A 333 14.89 -5.83 6.20
N ASN A 334 15.65 -4.84 6.65
CA ASN A 334 15.16 -3.85 7.60
C ASN A 334 14.38 -2.77 6.85
N LEU A 335 13.21 -2.40 7.36
CA LEU A 335 12.44 -1.29 6.81
C LEU A 335 13.16 0.03 7.11
N ALA A 336 13.37 0.84 6.08
CA ALA A 336 13.89 2.20 6.19
C ALA A 336 13.01 3.17 5.38
N ILE A 337 13.01 4.45 5.74
CA ILE A 337 12.29 5.49 5.00
C ILE A 337 13.17 5.94 3.83
N SER A 338 13.23 5.11 2.79
CA SER A 338 13.86 5.48 1.52
C SER A 338 12.96 6.44 0.72
N PRO A 339 13.49 7.16 -0.27
CA PRO A 339 12.68 7.96 -1.20
C PRO A 339 11.55 7.13 -1.85
N ALA A 340 11.83 5.88 -2.24
CA ALA A 340 10.85 4.98 -2.84
C ALA A 340 9.74 4.57 -1.86
N VAL A 341 10.08 4.28 -0.60
CA VAL A 341 9.08 4.01 0.45
C VAL A 341 8.27 5.28 0.77
N MET A 342 8.89 6.46 0.79
CA MET A 342 8.16 7.72 0.98
C MET A 342 7.16 7.98 -0.15
N GLU A 343 7.57 7.73 -1.40
CA GLU A 343 6.70 7.88 -2.57
C GLU A 343 5.53 6.89 -2.51
N CYS A 344 5.80 5.62 -2.21
CA CYS A 344 4.78 4.59 -1.98
C CYS A 344 3.75 5.04 -0.93
N LEU A 345 4.21 5.51 0.24
CA LEU A 345 3.33 5.98 1.32
C LEU A 345 2.60 7.27 0.95
N SER A 346 3.21 8.15 0.16
CA SER A 346 2.60 9.38 -0.34
C SER A 346 1.44 9.07 -1.28
N GLN A 347 1.69 8.20 -2.28
CA GLN A 347 0.68 7.76 -3.25
C GLN A 347 -0.48 7.04 -2.56
N MET A 348 -0.18 6.15 -1.61
CA MET A 348 -1.21 5.49 -0.79
C MET A 348 -2.09 6.52 -0.06
N ARG A 349 -1.51 7.50 0.64
CA ARG A 349 -2.30 8.55 1.34
C ARG A 349 -3.17 9.35 0.39
N GLN A 350 -2.70 9.61 -0.82
CA GLN A 350 -3.47 10.31 -1.84
C GLN A 350 -4.64 9.45 -2.33
N ASN A 351 -4.39 8.17 -2.64
CA ASN A 351 -5.42 7.22 -3.05
C ASN A 351 -6.49 7.05 -1.96
N LYS A 352 -6.10 6.94 -0.69
CA LYS A 352 -7.04 6.89 0.44
C LYS A 352 -7.95 8.12 0.50
N LYS A 353 -7.39 9.33 0.34
CA LYS A 353 -8.16 10.58 0.33
C LYS A 353 -9.17 10.63 -0.81
N ILE A 354 -8.78 10.16 -2.00
CA ILE A 354 -9.66 10.12 -3.17
C ILE A 354 -10.78 9.10 -2.97
N SER A 355 -10.46 7.89 -2.47
CA SER A 355 -11.47 6.86 -2.19
C SER A 355 -12.51 7.34 -1.17
N ARG A 356 -12.07 7.95 -0.07
CA ARG A 356 -12.98 8.55 0.93
C ARG A 356 -13.86 9.66 0.33
N MET A 357 -13.28 10.48 -0.55
CA MET A 357 -14.04 11.52 -1.23
C MET A 357 -15.12 10.92 -2.14
N ALA A 358 -14.81 9.83 -2.86
CA ALA A 358 -15.78 9.11 -3.67
C ALA A 358 -16.91 8.53 -2.82
N GLU A 359 -16.63 7.93 -1.66
CA GLU A 359 -17.65 7.47 -0.71
C GLU A 359 -18.57 8.60 -0.27
N GLU A 360 -18.00 9.71 0.20
CA GLU A 360 -18.76 10.87 0.66
C GLU A 360 -19.63 11.48 -0.45
N LEU A 361 -19.15 11.51 -1.71
CA LEU A 361 -19.90 12.01 -2.85
C LEU A 361 -20.98 11.02 -3.32
N PHE A 362 -20.73 9.73 -3.22
CA PHE A 362 -21.71 8.70 -3.56
C PHE A 362 -22.89 8.71 -2.58
N ASP A 363 -22.62 8.87 -1.29
CA ASP A 363 -23.66 9.01 -0.27
C ASP A 363 -24.56 10.24 -0.52
N LEU A 364 -24.02 11.33 -1.08
CA LEU A 364 -24.82 12.49 -1.50
C LEU A 364 -25.72 12.19 -2.72
N LYS A 365 -25.36 11.20 -3.54
CA LYS A 365 -26.10 10.78 -4.74
C LYS A 365 -27.15 9.72 -4.46
N LYS A 366 -27.30 9.23 -3.22
CA LYS A 366 -28.08 8.02 -2.88
C LYS A 366 -29.57 8.08 -3.29
N ASP A 367 -30.09 9.28 -3.60
CA ASP A 367 -31.45 9.48 -4.14
C ASP A 367 -31.54 9.45 -5.69
N ALA A 368 -30.42 9.31 -6.41
CA ALA A 368 -30.34 9.41 -7.87
C ALA A 368 -29.64 8.21 -8.53
N ALA A 369 -30.46 7.24 -8.97
CA ALA A 369 -30.18 6.14 -9.92
C ALA A 369 -29.26 4.98 -9.46
N HIS A 370 -29.51 3.80 -10.07
CA HIS A 370 -28.84 2.50 -9.87
C HIS A 370 -27.35 2.45 -10.27
N THR A 371 -26.57 3.51 -10.04
CA THR A 371 -25.12 3.47 -10.32
C THR A 371 -24.42 2.59 -9.29
N GLU A 372 -23.70 1.57 -9.74
CA GLU A 372 -22.81 0.80 -8.87
C GLU A 372 -21.70 1.68 -8.30
N PHE A 373 -21.44 1.56 -6.99
CA PHE A 373 -20.41 2.35 -6.30
C PHE A 373 -19.02 2.21 -6.95
N SER A 374 -18.66 1.03 -7.45
CA SER A 374 -17.35 0.79 -8.06
C SER A 374 -17.12 1.69 -9.28
N ALA A 375 -18.08 1.72 -10.22
CA ALA A 375 -17.98 2.55 -11.41
C ALA A 375 -17.87 4.04 -11.07
N PHE A 376 -18.66 4.50 -10.08
CA PHE A 376 -18.59 5.87 -9.59
C PHE A 376 -17.24 6.22 -8.94
N ALA A 377 -16.72 5.31 -8.13
CA ALA A 377 -15.43 5.47 -7.47
C ALA A 377 -14.27 5.53 -8.48
N ASP A 378 -14.32 4.71 -9.52
CA ASP A 378 -13.32 4.70 -10.59
C ASP A 378 -13.35 5.99 -11.41
N GLU A 379 -14.55 6.47 -11.78
CA GLU A 379 -14.70 7.75 -12.47
C GLU A 379 -14.20 8.93 -11.63
N THR A 380 -14.56 8.95 -10.34
CA THR A 380 -14.09 9.98 -9.38
C THR A 380 -12.58 9.96 -9.25
N ARG A 381 -11.98 8.76 -9.20
CA ARG A 381 -10.53 8.58 -9.14
C ARG A 381 -9.85 9.12 -10.38
N GLN A 382 -10.29 8.70 -11.56
CA GLN A 382 -9.72 9.16 -12.83
C GLN A 382 -9.81 10.68 -12.97
N PHE A 383 -10.94 11.27 -12.56
CA PHE A 383 -11.12 12.72 -12.57
C PHE A 383 -10.13 13.44 -11.62
N CYS A 384 -9.94 12.92 -10.40
CA CYS A 384 -8.95 13.44 -9.46
C CYS A 384 -7.52 13.31 -9.99
N GLU A 385 -7.17 12.19 -10.61
CA GLU A 385 -5.85 11.94 -11.18
C GLU A 385 -5.52 12.94 -12.29
N ILE A 386 -6.48 13.23 -13.17
CA ILE A 386 -6.34 14.28 -14.19
C ILE A 386 -6.17 15.66 -13.52
N ALA A 387 -6.97 15.97 -12.50
CA ALA A 387 -6.88 17.23 -11.75
C ALA A 387 -5.48 17.44 -11.14
N ILE A 388 -4.90 16.38 -10.59
CA ILE A 388 -3.59 16.41 -9.94
C ILE A 388 -2.48 16.47 -10.99
N ARG A 389 -2.51 15.59 -11.99
CA ARG A 389 -1.46 15.46 -13.01
C ARG A 389 -1.38 16.69 -13.91
N ASP A 390 -2.51 17.12 -14.46
CA ASP A 390 -2.53 18.11 -15.54
C ASP A 390 -2.64 19.55 -15.02
N TYR A 391 -3.21 19.73 -13.83
CA TYR A 391 -3.51 21.05 -13.26
C TYR A 391 -2.88 21.31 -11.88
N ARG A 392 -2.18 20.32 -11.31
CA ARG A 392 -1.49 20.40 -10.02
C ARG A 392 -2.40 20.78 -8.84
N ILE A 393 -3.67 20.37 -8.90
CA ILE A 393 -4.62 20.58 -7.79
C ILE A 393 -4.45 19.43 -6.81
N THR A 394 -3.77 19.66 -5.69
CA THR A 394 -3.42 18.61 -4.72
C THR A 394 -4.17 18.73 -3.40
N THR A 395 -4.77 19.90 -3.15
CA THR A 395 -5.50 20.16 -1.90
C THR A 395 -6.85 19.45 -1.92
N SER A 396 -7.09 18.58 -0.94
CA SER A 396 -8.30 17.76 -0.84
C SER A 396 -9.61 18.56 -0.92
N LYS A 397 -9.66 19.75 -0.31
CA LYS A 397 -10.82 20.66 -0.38
C LYS A 397 -11.15 21.07 -1.82
N TYR A 398 -10.13 21.36 -2.63
CA TYR A 398 -10.31 21.84 -4.01
C TYR A 398 -10.61 20.70 -4.97
N LEU A 399 -9.97 19.54 -4.79
CA LEU A 399 -10.36 18.31 -5.50
C LEU A 399 -11.84 17.96 -5.24
N LYS A 400 -12.27 17.99 -3.97
CA LYS A 400 -13.67 17.74 -3.61
C LYS A 400 -14.64 18.73 -4.26
N ALA A 401 -14.27 20.01 -4.34
CA ALA A 401 -15.07 21.02 -5.02
C ALA A 401 -15.23 20.70 -6.52
N LEU A 402 -14.14 20.33 -7.20
CA LEU A 402 -14.18 19.95 -8.62
C LEU A 402 -15.04 18.70 -8.84
N CYS A 403 -14.88 17.67 -8.01
CA CYS A 403 -15.69 16.45 -8.11
C CYS A 403 -17.18 16.72 -7.84
N LEU A 404 -17.50 17.58 -6.88
CA LEU A 404 -18.88 17.97 -6.59
C LEU A 404 -19.50 18.73 -7.78
N TRP A 405 -18.75 19.60 -8.45
CA TRP A 405 -19.24 20.27 -9.66
C TRP A 405 -19.47 19.31 -10.81
N LYS A 406 -18.54 18.37 -11.05
CA LYS A 406 -18.77 17.32 -12.04
C LYS A 406 -20.03 16.52 -11.72
N LEU A 407 -20.23 16.15 -10.45
CA LEU A 407 -21.40 15.40 -10.00
C LEU A 407 -22.72 16.17 -10.21
N VAL A 408 -22.77 17.45 -9.87
CA VAL A 408 -24.00 18.27 -9.90
C VAL A 408 -24.30 18.81 -11.30
N MET A 409 -23.27 19.23 -12.04
CA MET A 409 -23.41 19.97 -13.30
C MET A 409 -23.05 19.14 -14.53
N GLY A 410 -22.53 17.91 -14.36
CA GLY A 410 -22.03 17.09 -15.46
C GLY A 410 -20.83 17.71 -16.20
N THR A 411 -20.15 18.69 -15.60
CA THR A 411 -19.11 19.47 -16.28
C THR A 411 -17.75 18.82 -16.15
N GLU A 412 -17.10 18.55 -17.29
CA GLU A 412 -15.71 18.11 -17.36
C GLU A 412 -14.72 19.26 -17.05
N LEU A 413 -13.43 18.95 -16.88
CA LEU A 413 -12.41 19.99 -16.60
C LEU A 413 -12.04 20.83 -17.82
N ALA A 414 -12.22 20.31 -19.04
CA ALA A 414 -11.78 20.95 -20.29
C ALA A 414 -12.30 22.39 -20.50
N PRO A 415 -13.56 22.75 -20.18
CA PRO A 415 -14.07 24.13 -20.31
C PRO A 415 -13.33 25.16 -19.42
N PHE A 416 -12.62 24.70 -18.40
CA PHE A 416 -11.88 25.52 -17.44
C PHE A 416 -10.36 25.43 -17.63
N ASP A 417 -9.86 24.77 -18.67
CA ASP A 417 -8.43 24.53 -18.91
C ASP A 417 -7.58 25.81 -18.77
N GLY A 418 -8.04 26.93 -19.36
CA GLY A 418 -7.35 28.22 -19.26
C GLY A 418 -7.20 28.75 -17.83
N VAL A 419 -8.22 28.57 -16.98
CA VAL A 419 -8.14 28.96 -15.56
C VAL A 419 -7.29 27.95 -14.79
N LEU A 420 -7.46 26.66 -15.04
CA LEU A 420 -6.77 25.59 -14.31
C LEU A 420 -5.26 25.55 -14.61
N ARG A 421 -4.83 25.93 -15.81
CA ARG A 421 -3.41 26.04 -16.20
C ARG A 421 -2.76 27.36 -15.81
N SER A 422 -3.52 28.32 -15.29
CA SER A 422 -2.96 29.60 -14.83
C SER A 422 -1.94 29.41 -13.70
N GLY A 423 -1.06 30.41 -13.53
CA GLY A 423 -0.12 30.47 -12.40
C GLY A 423 -0.74 30.83 -11.05
N HIS A 424 -2.07 30.94 -10.98
CA HIS A 424 -2.79 31.26 -9.75
C HIS A 424 -2.68 30.15 -8.70
N SER A 425 -2.90 30.51 -7.44
CA SER A 425 -3.05 29.53 -6.37
C SER A 425 -4.27 28.62 -6.61
N GLU A 426 -4.28 27.42 -6.00
CA GLU A 426 -5.43 26.51 -6.12
C GLU A 426 -6.74 27.19 -5.69
N ALA A 427 -6.70 28.02 -4.63
CA ALA A 427 -7.84 28.77 -4.13
C ALA A 427 -8.43 29.74 -5.17
N GLU A 428 -7.56 30.50 -5.84
CA GLU A 428 -7.96 31.47 -6.86
C GLU A 428 -8.52 30.78 -8.10
N LYS A 429 -7.91 29.67 -8.55
CA LYS A 429 -8.42 28.86 -9.66
C LYS A 429 -9.85 28.40 -9.38
N ILE A 430 -10.07 27.79 -8.22
CA ILE A 430 -11.41 27.33 -7.80
C ILE A 430 -12.37 28.51 -7.64
N GLY A 431 -11.94 29.64 -7.08
CA GLY A 431 -12.77 30.84 -6.95
C GLY A 431 -13.25 31.39 -8.31
N GLN A 432 -12.37 31.43 -9.31
CA GLN A 432 -12.71 31.87 -10.66
C GLN A 432 -13.68 30.90 -11.36
N ILE A 433 -13.48 29.59 -11.23
CA ILE A 433 -14.38 28.58 -11.78
C ILE A 433 -15.77 28.69 -11.13
N ALA A 434 -15.82 28.81 -9.80
CA ALA A 434 -17.08 28.98 -9.06
C ALA A 434 -17.86 30.24 -9.52
N ALA A 435 -17.16 31.35 -9.73
CA ALA A 435 -17.76 32.58 -10.22
C ALA A 435 -18.32 32.44 -11.64
N ARG A 436 -17.64 31.67 -12.51
CA ARG A 436 -18.09 31.39 -13.87
C ARG A 436 -19.33 30.50 -13.88
N LEU A 437 -19.31 29.39 -13.14
CA LEU A 437 -20.47 28.50 -13.00
C LEU A 437 -21.70 29.23 -12.43
N LYS A 438 -21.51 30.10 -11.43
CA LYS A 438 -22.60 30.90 -10.87
C LYS A 438 -23.24 31.85 -11.89
N LYS A 439 -22.46 32.40 -12.83
CA LYS A 439 -22.98 33.23 -13.92
C LYS A 439 -23.76 32.41 -14.95
N GLU A 440 -23.28 31.21 -15.29
CA GLU A 440 -23.94 30.29 -16.22
C GLU A 440 -25.31 29.84 -15.66
N MET A 441 -25.38 29.43 -14.39
CA MET A 441 -26.65 29.09 -13.73
C MET A 441 -27.65 30.25 -13.70
N ALA A 442 -27.18 31.47 -13.42
CA ALA A 442 -28.03 32.66 -13.38
C ALA A 442 -28.58 33.07 -14.76
N ALA A 443 -27.92 32.64 -15.84
CA ALA A 443 -28.39 32.84 -17.21
C ALA A 443 -29.46 31.81 -17.60
N GLU A 444 -29.31 30.55 -17.20
CA GLU A 444 -30.30 29.48 -17.46
C GLU A 444 -31.63 29.67 -16.72
N THR A 445 -31.64 30.34 -15.56
CA THR A 445 -32.90 30.61 -14.82
C THR A 445 -33.72 31.78 -15.40
N LYS A 446 -33.17 32.50 -16.39
CA LYS A 446 -33.78 33.69 -17.00
C LYS A 446 -34.26 33.49 -18.45
N GLY A 447 -33.92 32.36 -19.06
CA GLY A 447 -34.46 31.90 -20.35
C GLY A 447 -35.55 30.88 -20.11
#